data_AF-A0A950EYT3-F1
#
_entry.id   AF-A0A950EYT3-F1
#
_cell.length_a   1.000
_cell.length_b   1.000
_cell.length_c   1.000
_cell.angle_alpha   90.00
_cell.angle_beta   90.00
_cell.angle_gamma   90.00
#
_symmetry.space_group_name_H-M   'P 1'
#
loop_
_entity.id
_entity.type
_entity.pdbx_description
1 polymer ?
#
loop_
_entity_poly.entity_id
_entity_poly.type
_entity_poly.pdbx_seq_one_letter_code
_entity_poly.pdbx_strand_id
1 'polypeptide(L)'
;MITATVSAVLLLVSSIGVLPCGHDKVREECTVCAEETSAVHEQITRLESCSGWMARRKAARALRKFDWKCHPEAAEALAGALLNDDCGLVRQEAAESLSRMRPCLAVVHEAVARAAKCDASFLTRCWAKKALKSLGKACADTCSICGPGNPAEEDESLPLVPRSAPLPMDSAIEPLPPAQMVVPGNPSEVSPFSPGVSPRLPSPAPGSGSLLSPDPAEGPVLESPSLPAPVAFPGRRPNLAWTLAGREE
;
A
#
# COMPACT_ATOMS: atom_id res chain seq x y z
N MET A 1 -57.93 -23.60 23.53
CA MET A 1 -56.57 -23.61 24.11
C MET A 1 -55.64 -22.95 23.10
N ILE A 2 -55.25 -21.70 23.36
CA ILE A 2 -54.35 -20.92 22.49
C ILE A 2 -53.24 -20.41 23.40
N THR A 3 -52.04 -20.96 23.26
CA THR A 3 -50.83 -20.58 24.00
C THR A 3 -50.10 -19.47 23.25
N ALA A 4 -50.11 -18.27 23.79
CA ALA A 4 -49.36 -17.13 23.27
C ALA A 4 -47.94 -17.13 23.84
N THR A 5 -46.95 -17.40 23.00
CA THR A 5 -45.52 -17.27 23.31
C THR A 5 -45.08 -15.83 23.08
N VAL A 6 -44.86 -15.09 24.17
CA VAL A 6 -44.27 -13.74 24.13
C VAL A 6 -42.76 -13.89 23.92
N SER A 7 -42.31 -13.65 22.69
CA SER A 7 -40.88 -13.64 22.34
C SER A 7 -40.28 -12.28 22.69
N ALA A 8 -39.55 -12.22 23.80
CA ALA A 8 -38.82 -11.03 24.22
C ALA A 8 -37.47 -10.97 23.47
N VAL A 9 -37.40 -10.13 22.45
CA VAL A 9 -36.16 -9.85 21.70
C VAL A 9 -35.33 -8.84 22.49
N LEU A 10 -34.34 -9.34 23.23
CA LEU A 10 -33.30 -8.53 23.87
C LEU A 10 -32.31 -8.04 22.80
N LEU A 11 -32.53 -6.84 22.28
CA LEU A 11 -31.55 -6.12 21.48
C LEU A 11 -30.47 -5.54 22.41
N LEU A 12 -29.45 -6.35 22.72
CA LEU A 12 -28.20 -5.85 23.29
C LEU A 12 -27.47 -5.03 22.24
N VAL A 13 -27.83 -3.76 22.13
CA VAL A 13 -27.05 -2.75 21.41
C VAL A 13 -25.76 -2.55 22.21
N SER A 14 -24.76 -3.37 21.92
CA SER A 14 -23.39 -3.15 22.37
C SER A 14 -22.85 -1.99 21.55
N SER A 15 -23.20 -0.76 21.96
CA SER A 15 -22.54 0.45 21.51
C SER A 15 -21.11 0.42 22.04
N ILE A 16 -20.23 -0.32 21.35
CA ILE A 16 -18.79 -0.21 21.51
C ILE A 16 -18.41 1.13 20.89
N GLY A 17 -18.65 2.20 21.65
CA GLY A 17 -18.00 3.46 21.40
C GLY A 17 -16.51 3.21 21.56
N VAL A 18 -15.79 3.17 20.43
CA VAL A 18 -14.34 3.17 20.40
C VAL A 18 -13.90 4.52 20.95
N LEU A 19 -13.85 4.63 22.28
CA LEU A 19 -13.26 5.77 22.94
C LEU A 19 -11.76 5.71 22.64
N PRO A 20 -11.20 6.71 21.93
CA PRO A 20 -9.77 6.77 21.72
C PRO A 20 -9.11 6.79 23.10
N CYS A 21 -8.25 5.82 23.36
CA CYS A 21 -7.51 5.67 24.61
C CYS A 21 -6.57 6.87 24.70
N GLY A 22 -7.04 7.98 25.28
CA GLY A 22 -6.29 9.24 25.43
C GLY A 22 -5.21 9.16 26.50
N HIS A 23 -4.30 8.19 26.37
CA HIS A 23 -3.25 7.93 27.34
C HIS A 23 -1.92 8.48 26.81
N ASP A 24 -1.51 9.63 27.34
CA ASP A 24 -0.31 10.35 26.92
C ASP A 24 0.99 9.74 27.51
N LYS A 25 0.94 8.90 28.58
CA LYS A 25 2.18 8.59 29.34
C LYS A 25 2.47 7.18 29.85
N VAL A 26 1.58 6.19 29.81
CA VAL A 26 1.96 4.82 30.23
C VAL A 26 1.25 3.80 29.35
N ARG A 27 1.95 3.36 28.31
CA ARG A 27 1.42 2.53 27.23
C ARG A 27 1.50 1.03 27.53
N GLU A 28 2.20 0.64 28.59
CA GLU A 28 2.58 -0.75 28.83
C GLU A 28 1.47 -1.63 29.43
N GLU A 29 0.37 -1.06 29.91
CA GLU A 29 -0.65 -1.83 30.66
C GLU A 29 -2.07 -1.78 30.07
N CYS A 30 -2.31 -1.06 28.96
CA CYS A 30 -3.64 -1.05 28.35
C CYS A 30 -3.85 -2.28 27.47
N THR A 31 -4.63 -3.24 27.94
CA THR A 31 -4.96 -4.49 27.23
C THR A 31 -5.62 -4.24 25.87
N VAL A 32 -6.43 -3.18 25.75
CA VAL A 32 -7.06 -2.77 24.47
C VAL A 32 -5.99 -2.30 23.47
N CYS A 33 -5.00 -1.53 23.91
CA CYS A 33 -3.90 -1.10 23.05
C CYS A 33 -2.97 -2.28 22.68
N ALA A 34 -2.86 -3.30 23.53
CA ALA A 34 -2.03 -4.48 23.26
C ALA A 34 -2.59 -5.33 22.10
N GLU A 35 -3.92 -5.54 22.06
CA GLU A 35 -4.57 -6.24 20.95
C GLU A 35 -4.40 -5.49 19.62
N GLU A 36 -4.57 -4.17 19.63
CA GLU A 36 -4.36 -3.32 18.46
C GLU A 36 -2.91 -3.41 17.97
N THR A 37 -1.94 -3.39 18.89
CA THR A 37 -0.50 -3.52 18.56
C THR A 37 -0.20 -4.84 17.85
N SER A 38 -0.80 -5.95 18.29
CA SER A 38 -0.66 -7.25 17.62
C SER A 38 -1.25 -7.23 16.20
N ALA A 39 -2.44 -6.66 16.05
CA ALA A 39 -3.10 -6.53 14.75
C ALA A 39 -2.31 -5.67 13.75
N VAL A 40 -1.69 -4.58 14.22
CA VAL A 40 -0.79 -3.74 13.42
C VAL A 40 0.41 -4.54 12.94
N HIS A 41 1.11 -5.25 13.83
CA HIS A 41 2.27 -6.08 13.46
C HIS A 41 1.90 -7.20 12.48
N GLU A 42 0.72 -7.82 12.62
CA GLU A 42 0.23 -8.80 11.66
C GLU A 42 0.07 -8.18 10.26
N GLN A 43 -0.49 -6.97 10.16
CA GLN A 43 -0.64 -6.29 8.88
C GLN A 43 0.70 -5.84 8.30
N ILE A 44 1.64 -5.36 9.13
CA ILE A 44 3.01 -5.03 8.67
C ILE A 44 3.69 -6.28 8.13
N THR A 45 3.67 -7.37 8.88
CA THR A 45 4.23 -8.66 8.45
C THR A 45 3.60 -9.12 7.14
N ARG A 46 2.27 -9.02 7.00
CA ARG A 46 1.55 -9.35 5.77
C ARG A 46 1.95 -8.43 4.61
N LEU A 47 2.17 -7.14 4.86
CA LEU A 47 2.63 -6.18 3.86
C LEU A 47 4.04 -6.49 3.38
N GLU A 48 4.94 -6.94 4.25
CA GLU A 48 6.36 -7.13 3.90
C GLU A 48 6.71 -8.55 3.41
N SER A 49 6.02 -9.58 3.90
CA SER A 49 6.43 -10.98 3.69
C SER A 49 5.54 -11.76 2.74
N CYS A 50 4.30 -11.33 2.48
CA CYS A 50 3.40 -12.09 1.64
C CYS A 50 3.79 -12.04 0.16
N SER A 51 3.88 -13.22 -0.47
CA SER A 51 4.17 -13.37 -1.89
C SER A 51 3.08 -12.78 -2.80
N GLY A 52 1.82 -12.86 -2.38
CA GLY A 52 0.67 -12.36 -3.14
C GLY A 52 0.48 -10.85 -3.02
N TRP A 53 0.61 -10.13 -4.14
CA TRP A 53 0.38 -8.67 -4.19
C TRP A 53 -1.01 -8.24 -3.69
N MET A 54 -2.04 -9.09 -3.87
CA MET A 54 -3.39 -8.81 -3.37
C MET A 54 -3.45 -8.78 -1.84
N ALA A 55 -2.72 -9.67 -1.17
CA ALA A 55 -2.66 -9.71 0.29
C ALA A 55 -1.90 -8.50 0.84
N ARG A 56 -0.76 -8.15 0.22
CA ARG A 56 0.00 -6.94 0.57
C ARG A 56 -0.82 -5.66 0.39
N ARG A 57 -1.53 -5.54 -0.74
CA ARG A 57 -2.44 -4.40 -0.98
C ARG A 57 -3.56 -4.31 0.07
N LYS A 58 -4.17 -5.44 0.43
CA LYS A 58 -5.20 -5.48 1.49
C LYS A 58 -4.61 -5.06 2.85
N ALA A 59 -3.39 -5.49 3.16
CA ALA A 59 -2.69 -5.10 4.38
C ALA A 59 -2.40 -3.59 4.40
N ALA A 60 -1.88 -3.02 3.31
CA ALA A 60 -1.67 -1.57 3.19
C ALA A 60 -2.97 -0.79 3.44
N ARG A 61 -4.09 -1.25 2.84
CA ARG A 61 -5.42 -0.65 3.07
C ARG A 61 -5.87 -0.79 4.52
N ALA A 62 -5.59 -1.90 5.18
CA ALA A 62 -5.96 -2.13 6.57
C ALA A 62 -5.18 -1.23 7.51
N LEU A 63 -3.88 -1.03 7.27
CA LEU A 63 -3.00 -0.19 8.09
C LEU A 63 -3.51 1.25 8.25
N ARG A 64 -4.21 1.78 7.24
CA ARG A 64 -4.74 3.16 7.29
C ARG A 64 -5.84 3.40 8.34
N LYS A 65 -6.35 2.34 8.96
CA LYS A 65 -7.39 2.42 9.99
C LYS A 65 -6.82 2.67 11.39
N PHE A 66 -5.52 2.41 11.58
CA PHE A 66 -4.85 2.63 12.86
C PHE A 66 -4.37 4.07 13.00
N ASP A 67 -4.32 4.57 14.22
CA ASP A 67 -3.74 5.88 14.49
C ASP A 67 -2.21 5.80 14.41
N TRP A 68 -1.61 6.59 13.51
CA TRP A 68 -0.16 6.62 13.31
C TRP A 68 0.58 7.21 14.51
N LYS A 69 -0.09 8.01 15.36
CA LYS A 69 0.53 8.55 16.58
C LYS A 69 0.80 7.44 17.59
N CYS A 70 -0.12 6.48 17.67
CA CYS A 70 0.07 5.26 18.43
C CYS A 70 1.03 4.34 17.67
N HIS A 71 0.83 4.14 16.37
CA HIS A 71 1.57 3.15 15.60
C HIS A 71 2.42 3.79 14.48
N PRO A 72 3.52 4.47 14.80
CA PRO A 72 4.39 5.07 13.79
C PRO A 72 4.97 4.00 12.84
N GLU A 73 5.20 2.79 13.33
CA GLU A 73 5.67 1.64 12.54
C GLU A 73 4.74 1.30 11.36
N ALA A 74 3.42 1.55 11.51
CA ALA A 74 2.47 1.35 10.41
C ALA A 74 2.70 2.34 9.26
N ALA A 75 2.98 3.61 9.60
CA ALA A 75 3.27 4.64 8.61
C ALA A 75 4.64 4.43 7.94
N GLU A 76 5.64 3.98 8.70
CA GLU A 76 6.96 3.62 8.17
C GLU A 76 6.90 2.41 7.23
N ALA A 77 6.17 1.36 7.60
CA ALA A 77 5.95 0.19 6.73
C ALA A 77 5.26 0.57 5.41
N LEU A 78 4.26 1.46 5.46
CA LEU A 78 3.62 2.00 4.26
C LEU A 78 4.59 2.82 3.40
N ALA A 79 5.46 3.63 4.01
CA ALA A 79 6.50 4.36 3.28
C ALA A 79 7.51 3.43 2.61
N GLY A 80 7.92 2.35 3.30
CA GLY A 80 8.76 1.29 2.76
C GLY A 80 8.12 0.59 1.56
N ALA A 81 6.84 0.21 1.67
CA ALA A 81 6.08 -0.40 0.59
C ALA A 81 5.90 0.56 -0.61
N LEU A 82 5.66 1.85 -0.36
CA LEU A 82 5.55 2.87 -1.41
C LEU A 82 6.82 2.99 -2.26
N LEU A 83 8.00 2.77 -1.68
CA LEU A 83 9.27 2.87 -2.42
C LEU A 83 9.72 1.55 -3.03
N ASN A 84 9.48 0.43 -2.35
CA ASN A 84 10.17 -0.82 -2.64
C ASN A 84 9.27 -1.96 -3.12
N ASP A 85 7.94 -1.84 -3.07
CA ASP A 85 7.07 -2.92 -3.55
C ASP A 85 7.18 -3.08 -5.08
N ASP A 86 7.31 -4.32 -5.53
CA ASP A 86 7.41 -4.67 -6.94
C ASP A 86 6.10 -4.40 -7.70
N CYS A 87 4.96 -4.47 -7.02
CA CYS A 87 3.64 -4.25 -7.60
C CYS A 87 3.20 -2.79 -7.50
N GLY A 88 3.00 -2.13 -8.65
CA GLY A 88 2.52 -0.74 -8.70
C GLY A 88 1.18 -0.50 -8.02
N LEU A 89 0.28 -1.49 -7.94
CA LEU A 89 -1.00 -1.38 -7.22
C LEU A 89 -0.84 -1.34 -5.69
N VAL A 90 0.17 -2.03 -5.16
CA VAL A 90 0.49 -1.96 -3.73
C VAL A 90 1.10 -0.60 -3.41
N ARG A 91 2.05 -0.12 -4.22
CA ARG A 91 2.62 1.23 -4.06
C ARG A 91 1.54 2.32 -4.13
N GLN A 92 0.60 2.21 -5.07
CA GLN A 92 -0.53 3.12 -5.17
C GLN A 92 -1.39 3.12 -3.90
N GLU A 93 -1.77 1.94 -3.40
CA GLU A 93 -2.58 1.82 -2.17
C GLU A 93 -1.83 2.32 -0.94
N ALA A 94 -0.50 2.15 -0.89
CA ALA A 94 0.35 2.71 0.16
C ALA A 94 0.33 4.25 0.14
N ALA A 95 0.51 4.87 -1.03
CA ALA A 95 0.39 6.33 -1.18
C ALA A 95 -1.01 6.85 -0.79
N GLU A 96 -2.07 6.16 -1.22
CA GLU A 96 -3.45 6.50 -0.83
C GLU A 96 -3.65 6.39 0.68
N SER A 97 -3.11 5.34 1.30
CA SER A 97 -3.22 5.11 2.75
C SER A 97 -2.50 6.21 3.55
N LEU A 98 -1.29 6.58 3.14
CA LEU A 98 -0.55 7.70 3.73
C LEU A 98 -1.30 9.04 3.59
N SER A 99 -1.98 9.29 2.47
CA SER A 99 -2.80 10.50 2.28
C SER A 99 -3.99 10.60 3.24
N ARG A 100 -4.52 9.45 3.68
CA ARG A 100 -5.66 9.38 4.59
C ARG A 100 -5.22 9.45 6.06
N MET A 101 -4.13 8.76 6.42
CA MET A 101 -3.56 8.78 7.77
C MET A 101 -2.91 10.13 8.12
N ARG A 102 -2.31 10.79 7.12
CA ARG A 102 -1.57 12.06 7.26
C ARG A 102 -0.48 12.05 8.34
N PRO A 103 0.43 11.05 8.36
CA PRO A 103 1.47 10.97 9.38
C PRO A 103 2.56 12.00 9.17
N CYS A 104 2.94 12.73 10.21
CA CYS A 104 3.98 13.76 10.11
C CYS A 104 5.36 13.22 10.51
N LEU A 105 5.88 12.27 9.73
CA LEU A 105 7.18 11.63 9.92
C LEU A 105 8.11 11.96 8.75
N ALA A 106 9.40 12.21 9.03
CA ALA A 106 10.37 12.62 8.01
C ALA A 106 10.52 11.56 6.90
N VAL A 107 10.59 10.29 7.30
CA VAL A 107 10.67 9.14 6.39
C VAL A 107 9.48 9.09 5.43
N VAL A 108 8.27 9.39 5.93
CA VAL A 108 7.07 9.42 5.07
C VAL A 108 7.15 10.57 4.08
N HIS A 109 7.51 11.78 4.54
CA HIS A 109 7.62 12.95 3.66
C HIS A 109 8.60 12.70 2.51
N GLU A 110 9.78 12.15 2.83
CA GLU A 110 10.78 11.81 1.83
C GLU A 110 10.27 10.75 0.85
N ALA A 111 9.68 9.67 1.36
CA ALA A 111 9.16 8.58 0.53
C ALA A 111 8.06 9.05 -0.43
N VAL A 112 7.11 9.83 0.07
CA VAL A 112 6.02 10.38 -0.73
C VAL A 112 6.53 11.41 -1.75
N ALA A 113 7.48 12.28 -1.37
CA ALA A 113 8.09 13.24 -2.29
C ALA A 113 8.82 12.53 -3.44
N ARG A 114 9.59 11.49 -3.12
CA ARG A 114 10.30 10.67 -4.10
C ARG A 114 9.32 9.95 -5.04
N ALA A 115 8.28 9.31 -4.49
CA ALA A 115 7.26 8.64 -5.29
C ALA A 115 6.48 9.62 -6.20
N ALA A 116 6.17 10.83 -5.71
CA ALA A 116 5.50 11.86 -6.51
C ALA A 116 6.31 12.32 -7.72
N LYS A 117 7.65 12.34 -7.60
CA LYS A 117 8.58 12.76 -8.65
C LYS A 117 8.88 11.63 -9.63
N CYS A 118 9.19 10.44 -9.12
CA CYS A 118 9.88 9.42 -9.91
C CYS A 118 9.22 8.02 -9.92
N ASP A 119 8.05 7.80 -9.32
CA ASP A 119 7.43 6.46 -9.40
C ASP A 119 7.09 6.10 -10.85
N ALA A 120 7.37 4.86 -11.26
CA ALA A 120 7.05 4.38 -12.61
C ALA A 120 5.55 4.46 -12.94
N SER A 121 4.68 4.19 -11.97
CA SER A 121 3.22 4.22 -12.13
C SER A 121 2.67 5.64 -12.04
N PHE A 122 1.98 6.07 -13.09
CA PHE A 122 1.29 7.37 -13.12
C PHE A 122 0.29 7.53 -11.98
N LEU A 123 -0.49 6.48 -11.68
CA LEU A 123 -1.48 6.52 -10.59
C LEU A 123 -0.81 6.69 -9.23
N THR A 124 0.32 6.03 -9.01
CA THR A 124 1.10 6.18 -7.76
C THR A 124 1.63 7.60 -7.64
N ARG A 125 2.17 8.21 -8.70
CA ARG A 125 2.60 9.62 -8.69
C ARG A 125 1.45 10.56 -8.32
N CYS A 126 0.26 10.36 -8.90
CA CYS A 126 -0.93 11.17 -8.62
C CYS A 126 -1.36 11.06 -7.14
N TRP A 127 -1.38 9.85 -6.58
CA TRP A 127 -1.71 9.66 -5.16
C TRP A 127 -0.63 10.20 -4.23
N ALA A 128 0.65 10.05 -4.57
CA ALA A 128 1.74 10.64 -3.79
C ALA A 128 1.67 12.17 -3.77
N LYS A 129 1.34 12.83 -4.91
CA LYS A 129 1.08 14.27 -4.94
C LYS A 129 -0.10 14.68 -4.04
N LYS A 130 -1.19 13.90 -4.03
CA LYS A 130 -2.31 14.13 -3.11
C LYS A 130 -1.88 13.95 -1.65
N ALA A 131 -1.07 12.94 -1.36
CA ALA A 131 -0.51 12.70 -0.04
C ALA A 131 0.33 13.89 0.45
N LEU A 132 1.25 14.43 -0.36
CA LEU A 132 2.01 15.64 -0.01
C LEU A 132 1.09 16.81 0.36
N LYS A 133 0.07 17.08 -0.47
CA LYS A 133 -0.91 18.14 -0.18
C LYS A 133 -1.66 17.90 1.13
N SER A 134 -2.01 16.65 1.44
CA SER A 134 -2.69 16.31 2.69
C SER A 134 -1.78 16.38 3.91
N LEU A 135 -0.51 16.02 3.77
CA LEU A 135 0.50 16.06 4.82
C LEU A 135 0.82 17.50 5.23
N GLY A 136 1.01 18.38 4.24
CA GLY A 136 1.25 19.81 4.50
C GLY A 136 0.10 20.51 5.21
N LYS A 137 -1.14 20.02 5.07
CA LYS A 137 -2.32 20.57 5.75
C LYS A 137 -2.54 20.03 7.17
N ALA A 138 -2.04 18.84 7.47
CA ALA A 138 -2.31 18.17 8.73
C ALA A 138 -1.19 18.31 9.74
N CYS A 139 0.01 18.68 9.29
CA CYS A 139 1.10 18.87 10.21
C CYS A 139 0.94 20.18 10.98
N ALA A 140 1.23 20.14 12.28
CA ALA A 140 1.16 21.33 13.13
C ALA A 140 2.14 22.40 12.65
N ASP A 141 1.80 23.67 12.89
CA ASP A 141 2.58 24.85 12.46
C ASP A 141 4.03 24.85 12.99
N THR A 142 4.36 24.01 13.97
CA THR A 142 5.69 23.88 14.56
C THR A 142 6.48 22.66 14.08
N CYS A 143 6.02 21.96 13.04
CA CYS A 143 6.75 20.80 12.55
C CYS A 143 8.08 21.17 11.89
N SER A 144 9.17 20.59 12.38
CA SER A 144 10.52 20.75 11.83
C SER A 144 10.65 20.30 10.37
N ILE A 145 9.80 19.37 9.91
CA ILE A 145 9.83 18.82 8.55
C ILE A 145 9.01 19.66 7.59
N CYS A 146 7.82 20.10 8.00
CA CYS A 146 6.93 20.91 7.15
C CYS A 146 7.29 22.40 7.17
N GLY A 147 8.12 22.82 8.13
CA GLY A 147 8.38 24.22 8.44
C GLY A 147 7.15 24.88 9.07
N PRO A 148 7.27 26.14 9.55
CA PRO A 148 6.10 26.98 9.73
C PRO A 148 5.41 27.00 8.37
N GLY A 149 4.24 26.36 8.30
CA GLY A 149 3.54 26.19 7.04
C GLY A 149 3.51 27.55 6.36
N ASN A 150 4.07 27.65 5.14
CA ASN A 150 3.74 28.80 4.32
C ASN A 150 2.22 28.78 4.29
N PRO A 151 1.53 29.72 4.95
CA PRO A 151 0.08 29.70 5.06
C PRO A 151 -0.37 29.62 3.63
N ALA A 152 -0.86 28.43 3.27
CA ALA A 152 -0.92 27.95 1.89
C ALA A 152 -1.51 29.09 1.10
N GLU A 153 -0.72 29.75 0.24
CA GLU A 153 -1.06 31.04 -0.37
C GLU A 153 -2.55 31.03 -0.68
N GLU A 154 -3.34 31.60 0.23
CA GLU A 154 -4.79 31.70 0.12
C GLU A 154 -5.01 32.91 -0.78
N ASP A 155 -4.38 32.88 -1.94
CA ASP A 155 -4.54 33.89 -2.96
C ASP A 155 -4.08 33.36 -4.30
N GLU A 156 -4.71 32.25 -4.69
CA GLU A 156 -5.24 32.16 -6.04
C GLU A 156 -6.44 33.14 -6.18
N SER A 157 -6.27 34.40 -5.76
CA SER A 157 -6.52 35.52 -6.65
C SER A 157 -5.69 35.26 -7.89
N LEU A 158 -6.19 34.37 -8.75
CA LEU A 158 -5.94 34.52 -10.17
C LEU A 158 -6.12 36.01 -10.41
N PRO A 159 -5.11 36.73 -10.95
CA PRO A 159 -5.37 38.10 -11.40
C PRO A 159 -6.66 37.98 -12.18
N LEU A 160 -7.71 38.70 -11.74
CA LEU A 160 -8.95 38.79 -12.48
C LEU A 160 -8.49 39.18 -13.87
N VAL A 161 -8.32 38.20 -14.76
CA VAL A 161 -8.02 38.44 -16.16
C VAL A 161 -9.23 39.28 -16.52
N PRO A 162 -9.04 40.58 -16.84
CA PRO A 162 -10.16 41.47 -17.10
C PRO A 162 -11.04 40.72 -18.07
N ARG A 163 -12.25 40.39 -17.61
CA ARG A 163 -13.24 39.56 -18.30
C ARG A 163 -13.23 40.04 -19.74
N SER A 164 -12.44 39.34 -20.56
CA SER A 164 -12.17 39.82 -21.90
C SER A 164 -13.54 39.77 -22.55
N ALA A 165 -13.96 40.91 -23.08
CA ALA A 165 -15.26 41.09 -23.69
C ALA A 165 -15.58 39.85 -24.52
N PRO A 166 -16.85 39.37 -24.52
CA PRO A 166 -17.24 38.18 -25.26
C PRO A 166 -16.64 38.27 -26.66
N LEU A 167 -15.63 37.43 -26.92
CA LEU A 167 -15.05 37.37 -28.25
C LEU A 167 -16.20 36.94 -29.16
N PRO A 168 -16.46 37.69 -30.24
CA PRO A 168 -17.48 37.32 -31.20
C PRO A 168 -17.16 35.90 -31.66
N MET A 169 -18.08 34.98 -31.37
CA MET A 169 -18.06 33.62 -31.90
C MET A 169 -18.36 33.73 -33.39
N ASP A 170 -17.37 34.16 -34.18
CA ASP A 170 -17.39 33.94 -35.63
C ASP A 170 -17.20 32.44 -35.83
N SER A 171 -18.34 31.76 -35.82
CA SER A 171 -18.50 30.37 -36.20
C SER A 171 -18.36 30.26 -37.72
N ALA A 172 -17.13 30.45 -38.19
CA ALA A 172 -16.69 29.91 -39.46
C ALA A 172 -15.95 28.60 -39.15
N ILE A 173 -16.72 27.60 -38.71
CA ILE A 173 -16.27 26.21 -38.78
C ILE A 173 -16.25 25.91 -40.28
N GLU A 174 -15.07 26.06 -40.88
CA GLU A 174 -14.82 25.55 -42.21
C GLU A 174 -15.09 24.03 -42.15
N PRO A 175 -16.08 23.51 -42.89
CA PRO A 175 -16.42 22.11 -42.84
C PRO A 175 -15.19 21.31 -43.28
N LEU A 176 -14.59 20.57 -42.33
CA LEU A 176 -13.55 19.62 -42.65
C LEU A 176 -14.06 18.70 -43.77
N PRO A 177 -13.29 18.53 -44.85
CA PRO A 177 -13.68 17.66 -45.95
C PRO A 177 -13.98 16.26 -45.39
N PRO A 178 -14.99 15.56 -45.95
CA PRO A 178 -15.35 14.24 -45.49
C PRO A 178 -14.10 13.36 -45.47
N ALA A 179 -13.74 12.88 -44.27
CA ALA A 179 -12.66 11.93 -44.10
C ALA A 179 -12.96 10.74 -45.01
N GLN A 180 -12.14 10.58 -46.05
CA GLN A 180 -12.19 9.39 -46.88
C GLN A 180 -11.82 8.22 -45.99
N MET A 181 -12.82 7.39 -45.67
CA MET A 181 -12.60 6.08 -45.11
C MET A 181 -11.78 5.26 -46.12
N VAL A 182 -10.47 5.31 -45.98
CA VAL A 182 -9.61 4.28 -46.56
C VAL A 182 -9.88 3.03 -45.74
N VAL A 183 -10.76 2.18 -46.27
CA VAL A 183 -10.95 0.81 -45.79
C VAL A 183 -9.59 0.12 -45.90
N PRO A 184 -8.92 -0.20 -44.79
CA PRO A 184 -7.70 -0.98 -44.84
C PRO A 184 -8.05 -2.33 -45.46
N GLY A 185 -7.49 -2.59 -46.64
CA GLY A 185 -7.63 -3.88 -47.30
C GLY A 185 -7.27 -4.98 -46.33
N ASN A 186 -8.24 -5.86 -46.11
CA ASN A 186 -8.15 -7.05 -45.28
C ASN A 186 -6.88 -7.84 -45.62
N PRO A 187 -5.82 -7.84 -44.80
CA PRO A 187 -4.72 -8.76 -45.00
C PRO A 187 -5.25 -10.15 -44.67
N SER A 188 -5.35 -10.96 -45.72
CA SER A 188 -5.78 -12.34 -45.69
C SER A 188 -5.30 -13.08 -44.45
N GLU A 189 -6.27 -13.78 -43.86
CA GLU A 189 -6.14 -14.99 -43.07
C GLU A 189 -4.83 -15.75 -43.34
N VAL A 190 -3.91 -15.68 -42.39
CA VAL A 190 -3.04 -16.82 -42.11
C VAL A 190 -3.17 -17.10 -40.62
N SER A 191 -4.13 -17.97 -40.30
CA SER A 191 -4.30 -18.53 -38.96
C SER A 191 -3.04 -19.32 -38.58
N PRO A 192 -2.30 -18.92 -37.53
CA PRO A 192 -1.10 -19.63 -37.09
C PRO A 192 -1.44 -20.80 -36.16
N PHE A 193 -2.72 -21.17 -36.01
CA PHE A 193 -3.14 -22.33 -35.23
C PHE A 193 -2.88 -23.63 -36.01
N SER A 194 -1.61 -23.96 -36.19
CA SER A 194 -1.22 -25.35 -36.36
C SER A 194 -1.39 -26.05 -35.00
N PRO A 195 -2.04 -27.23 -34.93
CA PRO A 195 -2.04 -28.07 -33.74
C PRO A 195 -0.62 -28.62 -33.53
N GLY A 196 0.24 -27.79 -32.95
CA GLY A 196 1.58 -28.12 -32.54
C GLY A 196 1.54 -29.05 -31.34
N VAL A 197 1.88 -30.31 -31.61
CA VAL A 197 2.26 -31.39 -30.70
C VAL A 197 2.69 -30.87 -29.31
N SER A 198 1.84 -31.10 -28.30
CA SER A 198 2.18 -30.88 -26.90
C SER A 198 3.43 -31.68 -26.53
N PRO A 199 4.50 -31.06 -26.01
CA PRO A 199 5.60 -31.79 -25.40
C PRO A 199 5.05 -32.59 -24.21
N ARG A 200 5.16 -33.91 -24.26
CA ARG A 200 4.86 -34.78 -23.13
C ARG A 200 5.83 -34.43 -21.99
N LEU A 201 5.30 -33.82 -20.94
CA LEU A 201 6.00 -33.69 -19.66
C LEU A 201 6.25 -35.09 -19.09
N PRO A 202 7.48 -35.43 -18.66
CA PRO A 202 7.76 -36.67 -17.96
C PRO A 202 7.02 -36.70 -16.62
N SER A 203 6.29 -37.79 -16.37
CA SER A 203 5.61 -38.05 -15.11
C SER A 203 6.61 -38.05 -13.95
N PRO A 204 6.31 -37.35 -12.83
CA PRO A 204 7.10 -37.50 -11.61
C PRO A 204 6.93 -38.90 -11.04
N ALA A 205 8.06 -39.53 -10.72
CA ALA A 205 8.11 -40.85 -10.13
C ALA A 205 7.43 -40.87 -8.73
N PRO A 206 6.74 -41.96 -8.36
CA PRO A 206 6.22 -42.15 -7.01
C PRO A 206 7.39 -42.40 -6.05
N GLY A 207 7.81 -41.34 -5.35
CA GLY A 207 8.72 -41.42 -4.22
C GLY A 207 8.06 -42.12 -3.04
N SER A 208 8.47 -43.37 -2.82
CA SER A 208 8.17 -44.19 -1.66
C SER A 208 8.92 -43.71 -0.40
N GLY A 209 8.29 -43.88 0.76
CA GLY A 209 8.94 -43.96 2.09
C GLY A 209 9.33 -42.61 2.69
N SER A 210 9.16 -42.34 3.99
CA SER A 210 9.01 -43.22 5.13
C SER A 210 8.21 -42.52 6.22
N LEU A 211 7.20 -43.22 6.73
CA LEU A 211 6.65 -43.00 8.05
C LEU A 211 7.62 -43.60 9.06
N LEU A 212 8.35 -42.77 9.79
CA LEU A 212 8.96 -43.14 11.05
C LEU A 212 8.48 -42.16 12.11
N SER A 213 7.48 -42.60 12.87
CA SER A 213 7.15 -42.05 14.17
C SER A 213 8.30 -42.34 15.14
N PRO A 214 8.65 -41.41 16.04
CA PRO A 214 9.33 -41.76 17.28
C PRO A 214 8.33 -41.81 18.44
N ASP A 215 8.45 -42.89 19.20
CA ASP A 215 7.86 -43.12 20.53
C ASP A 215 8.21 -42.01 21.54
N PRO A 216 7.40 -41.82 22.60
CA PRO A 216 7.69 -40.92 23.70
C PRO A 216 8.54 -41.67 24.75
N ALA A 217 9.80 -41.27 24.91
CA ALA A 217 10.63 -41.71 26.02
C ALA A 217 10.92 -40.56 26.98
N GLU A 218 10.66 -40.86 28.24
CA GLU A 218 10.79 -40.06 29.45
C GLU A 218 12.21 -39.47 29.65
N GLY A 219 12.31 -38.31 30.32
CA GLY A 219 13.56 -37.54 30.54
C GLY A 219 14.53 -38.18 31.55
N PRO A 220 15.33 -37.41 32.33
CA PRO A 220 15.81 -36.03 32.19
C PRO A 220 17.36 -35.93 32.31
N VAL A 221 18.03 -35.04 31.57
CA VAL A 221 19.38 -34.55 31.94
C VAL A 221 19.53 -33.09 31.49
N LEU A 222 19.81 -32.22 32.45
CA LEU A 222 20.30 -30.86 32.26
C LEU A 222 21.70 -30.92 31.66
N GLU A 223 21.80 -30.79 30.33
CA GLU A 223 23.06 -30.53 29.66
C GLU A 223 22.90 -29.26 28.83
N SER A 224 23.63 -28.21 29.22
CA SER A 224 23.60 -26.91 28.54
C SER A 224 24.09 -27.07 27.10
N PRO A 225 23.27 -26.79 26.08
CA PRO A 225 23.73 -26.86 24.71
C PRO A 225 24.68 -25.70 24.44
N SER A 226 25.93 -26.05 24.10
CA SER A 226 26.85 -25.11 23.46
C SER A 226 26.18 -24.54 22.22
N LEU A 227 26.10 -23.21 22.17
CA LEU A 227 25.50 -22.46 21.08
C LEU A 227 26.15 -22.88 19.75
N PRO A 228 25.38 -23.32 18.74
CA PRO A 228 25.92 -23.51 17.40
C PRO A 228 26.39 -22.16 16.85
N ALA A 229 27.56 -22.17 16.20
CA ALA A 229 28.10 -21.02 15.50
C ALA A 229 27.04 -20.41 14.54
N PRO A 230 27.00 -19.08 14.38
CA PRO A 230 26.02 -18.42 13.53
C PRO A 230 26.12 -18.97 12.11
N VAL A 231 25.04 -19.65 11.68
CA VAL A 231 24.87 -20.07 10.30
C VAL A 231 24.77 -18.79 9.47
N ALA A 232 25.80 -18.54 8.65
CA ALA A 232 25.80 -17.46 7.69
C ALA A 232 24.61 -17.65 6.74
N PHE A 233 23.55 -16.88 6.95
CA PHE A 233 22.46 -16.79 5.98
C PHE A 233 23.05 -16.34 4.64
N PRO A 234 22.80 -17.06 3.53
CA PRO A 234 23.17 -16.56 2.21
C PRO A 234 22.47 -15.22 2.02
N GLY A 235 23.28 -14.17 1.92
CA GLY A 235 22.85 -12.79 1.90
C GLY A 235 21.68 -12.58 0.96
N ARG A 236 20.62 -12.00 1.49
CA ARG A 236 19.65 -11.22 0.72
C ARG A 236 20.47 -10.24 -0.11
N ARG A 237 20.56 -10.47 -1.41
CA ARG A 237 21.36 -9.63 -2.31
C ARG A 237 20.91 -8.17 -2.12
N PRO A 238 21.80 -7.25 -1.72
CA PRO A 238 21.49 -5.84 -1.84
C PRO A 238 21.31 -5.57 -3.33
N ASN A 239 20.15 -5.03 -3.70
CA ASN A 239 19.85 -4.61 -5.07
C ASN A 239 20.64 -3.32 -5.36
N LEU A 240 21.97 -3.46 -5.45
CA LEU A 240 22.94 -2.42 -5.82
C LEU A 240 23.15 -2.50 -7.34
N ALA A 241 22.25 -1.89 -8.11
CA ALA A 241 22.55 -1.50 -9.49
C ALA A 241 21.45 -0.56 -10.04
N TRP A 242 21.39 0.67 -9.52
CA TRP A 242 20.94 1.81 -10.34
C TRP A 242 21.98 2.90 -10.19
N THR A 243 23.07 2.69 -10.93
CA THR A 243 24.11 3.68 -11.17
C THR A 243 23.46 4.96 -11.67
N LEU A 244 23.80 6.07 -11.01
CA LEU A 244 23.57 7.43 -11.48
C LEU A 244 24.04 7.57 -12.94
N ALA A 245 23.10 7.61 -13.88
CA ALA A 245 23.33 8.29 -15.15
C ALA A 245 22.86 9.73 -14.96
N GLY A 246 23.83 10.61 -14.71
CA GLY A 246 23.62 12.05 -14.83
C GLY A 246 23.20 12.37 -16.26
N ARG A 247 22.19 13.24 -16.39
CA ARG A 247 21.92 13.98 -17.61
C ARG A 247 21.94 15.44 -17.21
N GLU A 248 23.11 16.06 -17.43
CA GLU A 248 23.22 17.50 -17.60
C GLU A 248 22.56 17.84 -18.94
N GLU A 249 21.48 18.61 -18.89
CA GLU A 249 21.07 19.59 -19.91
C GLU A 249 20.40 20.77 -19.20
#